data_AF-A0A177AY01-F1
#
_entry.id   AF-A0A177AY01-F1
#
_cell.length_a   1.000
_cell.length_b   1.000
_cell.length_c   1.000
_cell.angle_alpha   90.00
_cell.angle_beta   90.00
_cell.angle_gamma   90.00
#
_symmetry.space_group_name_H-M   'P 1'
#
loop_
_entity.id
_entity.type
_entity.pdbx_description
1 polymer ?
#
loop_
_entity_poly.entity_id
_entity_poly.type
_entity_poly.pdbx_seq_one_letter_code
_entity_poly.pdbx_strand_id
1 'polypeptide(L)'
;MPKIKKIYFKDLTAQLKPKIKKIAKFLDIKVSKYIILQICKECSFENMKKNYTSPLKEKIGTDNYFRSGKVGSWKDFINEKQNKELDERIKCEL
;
A
#
# COMPACT_ATOMS: atom_id res chain seq x y z
N MET A 1 6.46 -12.14 -23.87
CA MET A 1 6.56 -12.23 -22.40
C MET A 1 5.72 -11.14 -21.75
N PRO A 2 4.93 -11.42 -20.70
CA PRO A 2 4.18 -10.38 -20.01
C PRO A 2 5.14 -9.39 -19.34
N LYS A 3 4.90 -8.09 -19.52
CA LYS A 3 5.61 -7.06 -18.74
C LYS A 3 5.06 -7.08 -17.32
N ILE A 4 5.89 -7.43 -16.33
CA ILE A 4 5.51 -7.48 -14.91
C ILE A 4 6.34 -6.46 -14.12
N LYS A 5 5.70 -5.69 -13.23
CA LYS A 5 6.37 -4.76 -12.31
C LYS A 5 6.10 -5.14 -10.86
N LYS A 6 7.14 -5.53 -10.14
CA LYS A 6 7.09 -5.71 -8.68
C LYS A 6 7.08 -4.36 -7.97
N ILE A 7 6.18 -4.19 -7.00
CA ILE A 7 6.00 -2.99 -6.18
C ILE A 7 5.78 -3.43 -4.74
N TYR A 8 6.44 -2.75 -3.79
CA TYR A 8 6.30 -3.01 -2.37
C TYR A 8 5.41 -1.97 -1.71
N PHE A 9 4.52 -2.39 -0.81
CA PHE A 9 3.67 -1.47 -0.05
C PHE A 9 4.49 -0.46 0.76
N LYS A 10 5.58 -0.91 1.42
CA LYS A 10 6.50 -0.05 2.18
C LYS A 10 7.07 1.11 1.36
N ASP A 11 7.35 0.84 0.08
CA ASP A 11 7.88 1.83 -0.84
C ASP A 11 6.83 2.88 -1.22
N LEU A 12 5.56 2.47 -1.37
CA LEU A 12 4.45 3.35 -1.69
C LEU A 12 4.14 4.27 -0.51
N THR A 13 4.16 3.75 0.71
CA THR A 13 3.95 4.54 1.93
C THR A 13 5.08 5.53 2.20
N ALA A 14 6.33 5.18 1.83
CA ALA A 14 7.47 6.05 2.04
C ALA A 14 7.57 7.17 1.00
N GLN A 15 7.38 6.86 -0.30
CA GLN A 15 7.55 7.82 -1.38
C GLN A 15 6.56 7.56 -2.54
N LEU A 16 5.30 7.93 -2.35
CA LEU A 16 4.23 7.66 -3.33
C LEU A 16 4.47 8.33 -4.70
N LYS A 17 4.80 9.63 -4.72
CA LYS A 17 5.00 10.42 -5.95
C LYS A 17 6.03 9.84 -6.93
N PRO A 18 7.28 9.53 -6.53
CA PRO A 18 8.25 8.93 -7.44
C PRO A 18 7.86 7.50 -7.86
N LYS A 19 7.12 6.76 -7.02
CA LYS A 19 6.62 5.42 -7.39
C LYS A 19 5.52 5.50 -8.44
N ILE A 20 4.57 6.44 -8.32
CA ILE A 20 3.56 6.71 -9.36
C ILE A 20 4.21 7.07 -10.70
N LYS A 21 5.26 7.91 -10.71
CA LYS A 21 6.03 8.19 -11.93
C LYS A 21 6.63 6.93 -12.56
N LYS A 22 7.17 6.02 -11.74
CA LYS A 22 7.72 4.74 -12.20
C LYS A 22 6.63 3.83 -12.76
N ILE A 23 5.43 3.84 -12.18
CA ILE A 23 4.26 3.10 -12.69
C ILE A 23 3.82 3.67 -14.04
N ALA A 24 3.67 4.99 -14.15
CA ALA A 24 3.31 5.65 -15.40
C ALA A 24 4.31 5.34 -16.53
N LYS A 25 5.61 5.39 -16.24
CA LYS A 25 6.67 4.99 -17.20
C LYS A 25 6.58 3.51 -17.59
N PHE A 26 6.25 2.63 -16.64
CA PHE A 26 6.11 1.20 -16.91
C PHE A 26 4.90 0.90 -17.81
N LEU A 27 3.81 1.65 -17.63
CA LEU A 27 2.61 1.57 -18.46
C LEU A 27 2.72 2.34 -19.79
N ASP A 28 3.84 3.04 -20.03
CA ASP A 28 4.09 3.91 -21.19
C ASP A 28 3.07 5.05 -21.34
N ILE A 29 2.65 5.64 -20.21
CA ILE A 29 1.67 6.73 -20.15
C ILE A 29 2.38 8.05 -19.82
N LYS A 30 2.12 9.08 -20.62
CA LYS A 30 2.53 10.46 -20.30
C LYS A 30 1.56 11.06 -19.30
N VAL A 31 2.05 11.42 -18.11
CA VAL A 31 1.25 12.00 -17.04
C VAL A 31 1.83 13.34 -16.62
N SER A 32 0.98 14.37 -16.55
CA SER A 32 1.41 15.71 -16.13
C SER A 32 1.76 15.75 -14.64
N LYS A 33 2.57 16.73 -14.23
CA LYS A 33 2.91 16.96 -12.81
C LYS A 33 1.65 17.17 -11.95
N TYR A 34 0.65 17.87 -12.49
CA TYR A 34 -0.62 18.13 -11.83
C TYR A 34 -1.39 16.83 -11.57
N ILE A 35 -1.55 15.97 -12.57
CA ILE A 35 -2.25 14.70 -12.41
C ILE A 35 -1.53 13.78 -11.42
N ILE A 36 -0.20 13.74 -11.43
CA ILE A 36 0.57 12.96 -10.43
C ILE A 36 0.25 13.43 -9.00
N LEU A 37 0.14 14.74 -8.77
CA LEU A 37 -0.20 15.29 -7.46
C LEU A 37 -1.64 14.94 -7.05
N GLN A 38 -2.59 15.00 -7.98
CA GLN A 38 -3.97 14.56 -7.73
C GLN A 38 -4.03 13.07 -7.36
N ILE A 39 -3.34 12.20 -8.11
CA ILE A 39 -3.26 10.77 -7.77
C ILE A 39 -2.65 10.58 -6.38
N CYS A 40 -1.56 11.29 -6.03
CA CYS A 40 -0.98 11.19 -4.70
C CYS A 40 -1.96 11.58 -3.59
N LYS A 41 -2.77 12.63 -3.84
CA LYS A 41 -3.78 13.11 -2.90
C LYS A 41 -4.90 12.08 -2.75
N GLU A 42 -5.51 11.64 -3.84
CA GLU A 42 -6.63 10.69 -3.81
C GLU A 42 -6.20 9.32 -3.26
N CYS A 43 -4.99 8.87 -3.57
CA CYS A 43 -4.42 7.63 -3.04
C CYS A 43 -3.78 7.78 -1.65
N SER A 44 -3.97 8.91 -0.97
CA SER A 44 -3.58 9.03 0.43
C SER A 44 -4.50 8.18 1.31
N PHE A 45 -3.98 7.65 2.42
CA PHE A 45 -4.77 6.79 3.31
C PHE A 45 -6.04 7.50 3.83
N GLU A 46 -5.91 8.78 4.18
CA GLU A 46 -7.01 9.61 4.67
C GLU A 46 -8.11 9.77 3.62
N ASN A 47 -7.75 10.10 2.37
CA ASN A 47 -8.75 10.26 1.31
C ASN A 47 -9.37 8.93 0.91
N MET A 48 -8.58 7.85 0.81
CA MET A 48 -9.14 6.53 0.53
C MET A 48 -10.13 6.08 1.62
N LYS A 49 -9.80 6.31 2.90
CA LYS A 49 -10.69 6.00 4.03
C LYS A 49 -11.93 6.89 4.03
N LYS A 50 -11.79 8.18 3.72
CA LYS A 50 -12.91 9.13 3.61
C LYS A 50 -13.86 8.77 2.46
N ASN A 51 -13.31 8.35 1.34
CA ASN A 51 -14.05 7.94 0.14
C ASN A 51 -14.61 6.51 0.24
N TYR A 52 -14.38 5.83 1.37
CA TYR A 52 -14.98 4.53 1.66
C TYR A 52 -16.42 4.71 2.15
N THR A 53 -17.36 4.85 1.22
CA THR A 53 -18.79 5.08 1.47
C THR A 53 -19.65 4.00 0.80
N SER A 54 -20.97 3.98 1.04
CA SER A 54 -21.92 3.18 0.23
C SER A 54 -21.88 3.66 -1.23
N PRO A 55 -21.65 2.79 -2.23
CA PRO A 55 -21.88 1.33 -2.24
C PRO A 55 -20.66 0.44 -1.94
N LEU A 56 -19.46 1.01 -1.79
CA LEU A 56 -18.25 0.22 -1.55
C LEU A 56 -18.31 -0.51 -0.20
N LYS A 57 -18.86 0.15 0.82
CA LYS A 57 -19.08 -0.42 2.14
C LYS A 57 -19.98 -1.65 2.12
N GLU A 58 -21.10 -1.56 1.41
CA GLU A 58 -22.08 -2.64 1.29
C GLU A 58 -21.49 -3.85 0.57
N LYS A 59 -20.67 -3.62 -0.47
CA LYS A 59 -20.00 -4.69 -1.19
C LYS A 59 -18.94 -5.42 -0.36
N ILE A 60 -18.20 -4.70 0.47
CA ILE A 60 -17.13 -5.30 1.29
C ILE A 60 -17.68 -5.87 2.60
N GLY A 61 -18.77 -5.33 3.14
CA GLY A 61 -19.43 -5.83 4.35
C GLY A 61 -18.72 -5.49 5.67
N THR A 62 -17.86 -4.46 5.69
CA THR A 62 -17.22 -3.99 6.92
C THR A 62 -16.95 -2.50 6.91
N ASP A 63 -17.22 -1.81 8.01
CA ASP A 63 -16.87 -0.39 8.16
C ASP A 63 -15.36 -0.18 8.41
N ASN A 64 -14.65 -1.22 8.84
CA ASN A 64 -13.23 -1.14 9.26
C ASN A 64 -12.25 -1.64 8.18
N TYR A 65 -12.60 -1.51 6.90
CA TYR A 65 -11.72 -1.95 5.81
C TYR A 65 -10.36 -1.22 5.81
N PHE A 66 -10.36 0.10 6.06
CA PHE A 66 -9.15 0.91 6.22
C PHE A 66 -8.72 1.02 7.70
N ARG A 67 -7.85 0.10 8.14
CA ARG A 67 -7.39 -0.01 9.54
C ARG A 67 -6.33 1.03 9.94
N SER A 68 -5.06 0.82 9.58
CA SER A 68 -3.94 1.69 10.01
C SER A 68 -3.18 2.35 8.86
N GLY A 69 -3.06 1.70 7.70
CA GLY A 69 -2.26 2.19 6.57
C GLY A 69 -0.76 2.30 6.85
N LYS A 70 -0.26 1.73 7.96
CA LYS A 70 1.10 1.90 8.45
C LYS A 70 1.93 0.63 8.27
N VAL A 71 3.18 0.80 7.86
CA VAL A 71 4.18 -0.27 7.85
C VAL A 71 4.59 -0.57 9.29
N GLY A 72 4.66 -1.86 9.64
CA GLY A 72 5.11 -2.29 10.96
C GLY A 72 4.01 -2.44 12.01
N SER A 73 2.73 -2.18 11.67
CA SER A 73 1.60 -2.41 12.60
C SER A 73 1.43 -3.86 13.08
N TRP A 74 2.18 -4.82 12.54
CA TRP A 74 2.20 -6.19 13.05
C TRP A 74 2.94 -6.30 14.39
N LYS A 75 3.88 -5.39 14.68
CA LYS A 75 4.65 -5.38 15.94
C LYS A 75 3.77 -5.17 17.17
N ASP A 76 2.63 -4.50 16.99
CA ASP A 76 1.67 -4.26 18.07
C ASP A 76 0.92 -5.53 18.50
N PHE A 77 0.98 -6.60 17.69
CA PHE A 77 0.23 -7.85 17.91
C PHE A 77 1.11 -9.04 18.27
N ILE A 78 2.44 -8.86 18.26
CA ILE A 78 3.39 -9.97 18.39
C ILE A 78 4.35 -9.65 19.54
N ASN A 79 4.54 -10.60 20.45
CA ASN A 79 5.49 -10.46 21.55
C ASN A 79 6.93 -10.85 21.12
N GLU A 80 7.91 -10.58 21.98
CA GLU A 80 9.32 -10.82 21.65
C GLU A 80 9.65 -12.28 21.31
N LYS A 81 9.02 -13.24 22.00
CA LYS A 81 9.23 -14.67 21.75
C LYS A 81 8.77 -15.04 20.34
N GLN A 82 7.54 -14.65 20.00
CA GLN A 82 6.96 -14.88 18.68
C GLN A 82 7.75 -14.17 17.57
N ASN A 83 8.28 -12.97 17.84
CA ASN A 83 9.12 -12.26 16.87
C ASN A 83 10.41 -13.03 16.57
N LYS A 84 11.08 -13.60 17.61
CA LYS A 84 12.28 -14.43 17.41
C LYS A 84 11.99 -15.68 16.60
N GLU A 85 10.90 -16.39 16.91
CA GLU A 85 10.45 -17.57 16.15
C GLU A 85 10.18 -17.22 14.68
N LEU A 86 9.56 -16.06 14.42
CA LEU A 86 9.31 -15.56 13.07
C LEU A 86 10.62 -15.26 12.33
N ASP A 87 11.57 -14.59 12.98
CA ASP A 87 12.87 -14.23 12.40
C ASP A 87 13.69 -15.48 12.04
N GLU A 88 13.67 -16.52 12.86
CA GLU A 88 14.31 -17.81 12.58
C GLU A 88 13.67 -18.50 11.37
N ARG A 89 12.34 -18.53 11.33
CA ARG A 89 11.61 -19.18 10.23
C ARG A 89 11.83 -18.47 8.90
N ILE A 90 11.79 -17.13 8.89
CA ILE A 90 12.02 -16.32 7.70
C ILE A 90 13.40 -16.58 7.09
N LYS A 91 14.44 -16.76 7.91
CA LYS A 91 15.81 -17.08 7.44
C LYS A 91 15.93 -18.47 6.80
N CYS A 92 15.08 -19.41 7.20
CA CYS A 92 15.08 -20.77 6.65
C CYS A 92 14.28 -20.89 5.35
N GLU A 93 13.30 -20.01 5.13
CA GLU A 93 12.38 -20.07 3.98
C GLU A 93 12.76 -19.12 2.82
N LEU A 94 13.63 -18.12 3.06
CA LEU A 94 14.07 -17.11 2.08
C LEU A 94 15.59 -17.08 1.91
#